data_AF-A0A1V5X307-F1
#
_entry.id   AF-A0A1V5X307-F1
#
_cell.length_a   1.000
_cell.length_b   1.000
_cell.length_c   1.000
_cell.angle_alpha   90.00
_cell.angle_beta   90.00
_cell.angle_gamma   90.00
#
_symmetry.space_group_name_H-M   'P 1'
#
loop_
_entity.id
_entity.type
_entity.pdbx_description
1 polymer ?
#
loop_
_entity_poly.entity_id
_entity_poly.type
_entity_poly.pdbx_seq_one_letter_code
_entity_poly.pdbx_strand_id
1 'polypeptide(L)'
;MGEESKCKEERGKAYEEVSEVRKAKLAELFLLSKVPDDTEGYLSQLSLTSLRLANIASSMSRMPVVYVSGPYSSDPDNCTKRAIEVANTILSKGGVPYIPHLTQLWHLHTPKMWEFWIVYDCYILNKIKPKYLVRIPGESKGADIEVRIHKSTGGIVYELSDIEREDFQFI
;
A
#
# COMPACT_ATOMS: atom_id res chain seq x y z
N MET A 1 5.60 39.45 3.11
CA MET A 1 5.63 39.18 1.64
C MET A 1 5.95 37.73 1.26
N GLY A 2 6.29 36.82 2.18
CA GLY A 2 6.64 35.42 1.83
C GLY A 2 5.47 34.41 1.81
N GLU A 3 4.37 34.68 2.50
CA GLU A 3 3.25 33.72 2.64
C GLU A 3 2.35 33.63 1.39
N GLU A 4 2.16 34.73 0.67
CA GLU A 4 1.39 34.74 -0.58
C GLU A 4 2.08 33.97 -1.72
N SER A 5 3.42 33.90 -1.70
CA SER A 5 4.20 33.17 -2.70
C SER A 5 4.07 31.65 -2.51
N LYS A 6 4.01 31.19 -1.26
CA LYS A 6 3.85 29.78 -0.90
C LYS A 6 2.46 29.25 -1.27
N CYS A 7 1.42 30.06 -1.04
CA CYS A 7 0.04 29.70 -1.41
C CYS A 7 -0.17 29.59 -2.94
N LYS A 8 0.57 30.39 -3.74
CA LYS A 8 0.51 30.30 -5.21
C LYS A 8 1.18 29.04 -5.75
N GLU A 9 2.26 28.58 -5.12
CA GLU A 9 2.98 27.36 -5.52
C GLU A 9 2.18 26.08 -5.18
N GLU A 10 1.51 26.06 -4.03
CA GLU A 10 0.63 24.96 -3.62
C GLU A 10 -0.61 24.84 -4.53
N ARG A 11 -1.15 25.97 -5.01
CA ARG A 11 -2.21 25.97 -6.04
C ARG A 11 -1.71 25.47 -7.39
N GLY A 12 -0.46 25.75 -7.77
CA GLY A 12 0.16 25.24 -8.99
C GLY A 12 0.26 23.71 -8.99
N LYS A 13 0.69 23.12 -7.88
CA LYS A 13 0.78 21.66 -7.70
C LYS A 13 -0.58 20.98 -7.74
N ALA A 14 -1.60 21.57 -7.11
CA ALA A 14 -2.97 21.07 -7.19
C ALA A 14 -3.53 21.15 -8.64
N TYR A 15 -3.19 22.18 -9.41
CA TYR A 15 -3.56 22.28 -10.83
C TYR A 15 -2.86 21.23 -11.70
N GLU A 16 -1.61 20.91 -11.40
CA GLU A 16 -0.82 19.90 -12.11
C GLU A 16 -1.33 18.48 -11.83
N GLU A 17 -1.69 18.20 -10.57
CA GLU A 17 -2.29 16.94 -10.12
C GLU A 17 -3.70 16.72 -10.71
N VAL A 18 -4.52 17.78 -10.80
CA VAL A 18 -5.80 17.76 -11.52
C VAL A 18 -5.61 17.58 -13.03
N SER A 19 -4.48 18.03 -13.59
CA SER A 19 -4.13 17.82 -15.00
C SER A 19 -3.75 16.37 -15.29
N GLU A 20 -3.04 15.70 -14.39
CA GLU A 20 -2.66 14.28 -14.52
C GLU A 20 -3.86 13.34 -14.35
N VAL A 21 -4.76 13.64 -13.41
CA VAL A 21 -6.05 12.92 -13.28
C VAL A 21 -6.91 13.10 -14.54
N ARG A 22 -6.91 14.31 -15.14
CA ARG A 22 -7.56 14.54 -16.44
C ARG A 22 -6.90 13.78 -17.57
N LYS A 23 -5.57 13.68 -17.60
CA LYS A 23 -4.83 12.87 -18.60
C LYS A 23 -5.13 11.37 -18.43
N ALA A 24 -5.25 10.86 -17.21
CA ALA A 24 -5.64 9.47 -16.95
C ALA A 24 -7.09 9.19 -17.38
N LYS A 25 -8.02 10.10 -17.09
CA LYS A 25 -9.42 10.04 -17.57
C LYS A 25 -9.50 10.10 -19.10
N LEU A 26 -8.66 10.93 -19.72
CA LEU A 26 -8.55 11.04 -21.18
C LEU A 26 -7.89 9.82 -21.80
N ALA A 27 -6.93 9.19 -21.13
CA ALA A 27 -6.32 7.93 -21.57
C ALA A 27 -7.32 6.76 -21.47
N GLU A 28 -8.16 6.73 -20.44
CA GLU A 28 -9.29 5.81 -20.31
C GLU A 28 -10.31 6.03 -21.44
N LEU A 29 -10.69 7.29 -21.71
CA LEU A 29 -11.53 7.67 -22.86
C LEU A 29 -10.86 7.35 -24.21
N PHE A 30 -9.54 7.42 -24.31
CA PHE A 30 -8.77 7.13 -25.52
C PHE A 30 -8.64 5.61 -25.77
N LEU A 31 -8.48 4.81 -24.71
CA LEU A 31 -8.60 3.36 -24.75
C LEU A 31 -10.01 2.92 -25.17
N LEU A 32 -11.04 3.64 -24.72
CA LEU A 32 -12.41 3.47 -25.20
C LEU A 32 -12.60 3.91 -26.67
N SER A 33 -11.73 4.78 -27.21
CA SER A 33 -11.82 5.31 -28.57
C SER A 33 -11.19 4.42 -29.65
N LYS A 34 -10.37 3.43 -29.26
CA LYS A 34 -9.84 2.41 -30.17
C LYS A 34 -10.72 1.17 -30.16
N VAL A 35 -11.95 1.36 -30.59
CA VAL A 35 -12.94 0.29 -30.76
C VAL A 35 -12.51 -0.57 -31.95
N PRO A 36 -12.19 -1.86 -31.77
CA PRO A 36 -12.00 -2.79 -32.89
C PRO A 36 -13.33 -2.97 -33.64
N ASP A 37 -13.29 -3.34 -34.93
CA ASP A 37 -14.50 -3.53 -35.76
C ASP A 37 -15.50 -4.54 -35.17
N ASP A 38 -15.06 -5.43 -34.26
CA ASP A 38 -15.93 -6.22 -33.37
C ASP A 38 -16.31 -5.44 -32.10
N THR A 39 -17.23 -4.50 -32.30
CA THR A 39 -17.83 -3.64 -31.25
C THR A 39 -18.53 -4.46 -30.16
N GLU A 40 -19.17 -5.58 -30.51
CA GLU A 40 -19.99 -6.37 -29.59
C GLU A 40 -19.12 -7.25 -28.67
N GLY A 41 -18.06 -7.85 -29.22
CA GLY A 41 -17.03 -8.55 -28.46
C GLY A 41 -16.25 -7.64 -27.51
N TYR A 42 -15.92 -6.41 -27.94
CA TYR A 42 -15.20 -5.44 -27.11
C TYR A 42 -16.06 -4.86 -25.98
N LEU A 43 -17.32 -4.49 -26.28
CA LEU A 43 -18.25 -3.93 -25.28
C LEU A 43 -18.65 -4.97 -24.22
N SER A 44 -18.81 -6.25 -24.60
CA SER A 44 -19.05 -7.34 -23.65
C SER A 44 -17.84 -7.59 -22.74
N GLN A 45 -16.61 -7.54 -23.26
CA GLN A 45 -15.38 -7.65 -22.46
C GLN A 45 -15.17 -6.45 -21.52
N LEU A 46 -15.45 -5.22 -21.96
CA LEU A 46 -15.39 -4.02 -21.12
C LEU A 46 -16.43 -4.06 -19.98
N SER A 47 -17.64 -4.54 -20.28
CA SER A 47 -18.69 -4.75 -19.28
C SER A 47 -18.26 -5.78 -18.21
N LEU A 48 -17.74 -6.93 -18.64
CA LEU A 48 -17.26 -7.98 -17.73
C LEU A 48 -16.06 -7.54 -16.91
N THR A 49 -15.12 -6.80 -17.51
CA THR A 49 -13.93 -6.27 -16.81
C THR A 49 -14.34 -5.26 -15.75
N SER A 50 -15.25 -4.34 -16.09
CA SER A 50 -15.75 -3.33 -15.16
C SER A 50 -16.48 -3.97 -13.97
N LEU A 51 -17.31 -5.00 -14.21
CA LEU A 51 -17.98 -5.76 -13.17
C LEU A 51 -16.99 -6.51 -12.27
N ARG A 52 -15.97 -7.15 -12.84
CA ARG A 52 -14.90 -7.83 -12.08
C ARG A 52 -14.15 -6.85 -11.18
N LEU A 53 -13.74 -5.70 -11.71
CA LEU A 53 -13.06 -4.66 -10.93
C LEU A 53 -13.95 -4.11 -9.83
N ALA A 54 -15.22 -3.83 -10.11
CA ALA A 54 -16.19 -3.38 -9.11
C ALA A 54 -16.37 -4.40 -7.99
N ASN A 55 -16.43 -5.69 -8.32
CA ASN A 55 -16.52 -6.77 -7.33
C ASN A 55 -15.25 -6.89 -6.48
N ILE A 56 -14.06 -6.79 -7.09
CA ILE A 56 -12.78 -6.79 -6.36
C ILE A 56 -12.71 -5.58 -5.42
N ALA A 57 -13.00 -4.38 -5.93
CA ALA A 57 -12.99 -3.16 -5.14
C ALA A 57 -14.00 -3.20 -3.99
N SER A 58 -15.22 -3.70 -4.25
CA SER A 58 -16.25 -3.89 -3.23
C SER A 58 -15.79 -4.87 -2.15
N SER A 59 -15.16 -5.98 -2.54
CA SER A 59 -14.58 -6.95 -1.61
C SER A 59 -13.46 -6.34 -0.75
N MET A 60 -12.47 -5.71 -1.39
CA MET A 60 -11.33 -5.09 -0.71
C MET A 60 -11.73 -3.91 0.18
N SER A 61 -12.77 -3.15 -0.16
CA SER A 61 -13.24 -2.01 0.64
C SER A 61 -13.71 -2.39 2.05
N ARG A 62 -14.05 -3.66 2.27
CA ARG A 62 -14.47 -4.20 3.56
C ARG A 62 -13.32 -4.86 4.34
N MET A 63 -12.19 -5.10 3.67
CA MET A 63 -11.02 -5.72 4.29
C MET A 63 -10.23 -4.66 5.07
N PRO A 64 -9.80 -4.95 6.30
CA PRO A 64 -8.98 -4.05 7.08
C PRO A 64 -7.58 -3.93 6.47
N VAL A 65 -7.01 -2.73 6.51
CA VAL A 65 -5.59 -2.55 6.19
C VAL A 65 -4.73 -3.13 7.32
N VAL A 66 -3.69 -3.88 6.93
CA VAL A 66 -2.77 -4.56 7.82
C VAL A 66 -1.34 -4.12 7.49
N TYR A 67 -0.61 -3.60 8.48
CA TYR A 67 0.78 -3.19 8.30
C TYR A 67 1.72 -4.39 8.48
N VAL A 68 2.69 -4.56 7.58
CA VAL A 68 3.72 -5.59 7.71
C VAL A 68 4.97 -4.98 8.32
N SER A 69 5.44 -5.50 9.46
CA SER A 69 6.62 -5.01 10.16
C SER A 69 7.61 -6.14 10.39
N GLY A 70 8.90 -5.92 10.19
CA GLY A 70 9.89 -7.00 10.26
C GLY A 70 11.35 -6.57 10.15
N PRO A 71 12.29 -7.53 10.22
CA PRO A 71 13.70 -7.27 9.90
C PRO A 71 13.86 -6.82 8.45
N TYR A 72 14.96 -6.11 8.20
CA TYR A 72 15.32 -5.63 6.86
C TYR A 72 16.85 -5.49 6.70
N SER A 73 17.51 -4.71 7.57
CA SER A 73 18.89 -4.23 7.34
C SER A 73 19.96 -5.31 7.19
N SER A 74 19.77 -6.51 7.75
CA SER A 74 20.77 -7.59 7.70
C SER A 74 20.80 -8.30 6.35
N ASP A 75 19.65 -8.42 5.68
CA ASP A 75 19.49 -9.14 4.41
C ASP A 75 18.26 -8.58 3.67
N PRO A 76 18.39 -7.41 3.02
CA PRO A 76 17.26 -6.70 2.44
C PRO A 76 16.44 -7.54 1.46
N ASP A 77 17.09 -8.29 0.57
CA ASP A 77 16.42 -9.06 -0.47
C ASP A 77 15.56 -10.20 0.11
N ASN A 78 16.14 -11.01 1.00
CA ASN A 78 15.38 -12.11 1.62
C ASN A 78 14.34 -11.61 2.61
N CYS A 79 14.60 -10.50 3.31
CA CYS A 79 13.62 -9.86 4.19
C CYS A 79 12.42 -9.35 3.40
N THR A 80 12.66 -8.67 2.27
CA THR A 80 11.59 -8.16 1.39
C THR A 80 10.80 -9.30 0.77
N LYS A 81 11.47 -10.37 0.31
CA LYS A 81 10.79 -11.58 -0.17
C LYS A 81 9.87 -12.17 0.89
N ARG A 82 10.35 -12.32 2.13
CA ARG A 82 9.53 -12.81 3.25
C ARG A 82 8.35 -11.89 3.57
N ALA A 83 8.56 -10.57 3.51
CA ALA A 83 7.49 -9.61 3.72
C ALA A 83 6.38 -9.72 2.65
N ILE A 84 6.75 -10.00 1.40
CA ILE A 84 5.80 -10.27 0.32
C ILE A 84 5.04 -11.58 0.55
N GLU A 85 5.71 -12.65 1.00
CA GLU A 85 5.06 -13.92 1.36
C GLU A 85 4.03 -13.72 2.48
N VAL A 86 4.41 -12.99 3.54
CA VAL A 86 3.48 -12.63 4.63
C VAL A 86 2.31 -11.77 4.13
N ALA A 87 2.56 -10.85 3.21
CA ALA A 87 1.49 -10.05 2.60
C ALA A 87 0.49 -10.91 1.81
N ASN A 88 0.96 -11.94 1.10
CA ASN A 88 0.07 -12.90 0.44
C ASN A 88 -0.76 -13.68 1.46
N THR A 89 -0.18 -14.09 2.59
CA THR A 89 -0.93 -14.70 3.70
C THR A 89 -2.01 -13.74 4.20
N ILE A 90 -1.68 -12.48 4.50
CA ILE A 90 -2.64 -11.46 4.92
C ILE A 90 -3.80 -11.33 3.91
N LEU A 91 -3.48 -11.27 2.62
CA LEU A 91 -4.50 -11.13 1.56
C LEU A 91 -5.45 -12.32 1.52
N SER A 92 -4.93 -13.54 1.63
CA SER A 92 -5.74 -14.77 1.69
C SER A 92 -6.60 -14.87 2.96
N LYS A 93 -6.25 -14.13 4.01
CA LYS A 93 -6.94 -14.04 5.31
C LYS A 93 -7.89 -12.84 5.42
N GLY A 94 -8.20 -12.20 4.28
CA GLY A 94 -9.16 -11.10 4.20
C GLY A 94 -8.63 -9.75 4.69
N GLY A 95 -7.31 -9.53 4.66
CA GLY A 95 -6.69 -8.23 4.95
C GLY A 95 -6.09 -7.56 3.72
N VAL A 96 -5.87 -6.24 3.77
CA VAL A 96 -5.14 -5.50 2.74
C VAL A 96 -3.74 -5.15 3.25
N PRO A 97 -2.67 -5.80 2.77
CA PRO A 97 -1.32 -5.59 3.30
C PRO A 97 -0.72 -4.25 2.85
N TYR A 98 -0.04 -3.56 3.76
CA TYR A 98 0.92 -2.49 3.46
C TYR A 98 2.34 -2.98 3.79
N ILE A 99 3.25 -2.93 2.81
CA ILE A 99 4.58 -3.55 2.88
C ILE A 99 5.67 -2.47 2.80
N PRO A 100 6.20 -1.95 3.93
CA PRO A 100 7.23 -0.91 3.92
C PRO A 100 8.53 -1.39 3.27
N HIS A 101 8.83 -2.70 3.32
CA HIS A 101 10.00 -3.32 2.67
C HIS A 101 10.10 -3.03 1.17
N LEU A 102 8.99 -2.76 0.48
CA LEU A 102 9.02 -2.43 -0.96
C LEU A 102 9.69 -1.08 -1.25
N THR A 103 9.87 -0.21 -0.24
CA THR A 103 10.69 1.00 -0.37
C THR A 103 12.17 0.68 -0.61
N GLN A 104 12.59 -0.59 -0.47
CA GLN A 104 13.90 -1.08 -0.89
C GLN A 104 14.24 -0.64 -2.31
N LEU A 105 13.32 -0.76 -3.27
CA LEU A 105 13.61 -0.39 -4.66
C LEU A 105 13.98 1.10 -4.78
N TRP A 106 13.28 1.95 -4.03
CA TRP A 106 13.65 3.37 -3.94
C TRP A 106 15.02 3.54 -3.30
N HIS A 107 15.31 2.84 -2.21
CA HIS A 107 16.61 2.91 -1.56
C HIS A 107 17.76 2.49 -2.49
N LEU A 108 17.57 1.47 -3.34
CA LEU A 108 18.58 1.03 -4.31
C LEU A 108 18.93 2.14 -5.32
N HIS A 109 17.94 2.92 -5.75
CA HIS A 109 18.15 4.01 -6.72
C HIS A 109 18.57 5.33 -6.06
N THR A 110 18.12 5.60 -4.84
CA THR A 110 18.43 6.83 -4.12
C THR A 110 18.54 6.52 -2.63
N PRO A 111 19.71 6.07 -2.17
CA PRO A 111 19.91 5.70 -0.78
C PRO A 111 19.58 6.83 0.19
N LYS A 112 19.07 6.45 1.35
CA LYS A 112 18.74 7.34 2.47
C LYS A 112 19.31 6.75 3.74
N MET A 113 19.55 7.59 4.73
CA MET A 113 19.97 7.15 6.06
C MET A 113 18.89 6.26 6.69
N TRP A 114 19.30 5.35 7.58
CA TRP A 114 18.38 4.45 8.28
C TRP A 114 17.27 5.22 9.00
N GLU A 115 17.61 6.31 9.68
CA GLU A 115 16.67 7.17 10.42
C GLU A 115 15.60 7.77 9.52
N PHE A 116 15.94 8.09 8.27
CA PHE A 116 14.97 8.61 7.31
C PHE A 116 13.86 7.59 7.07
N TRP A 117 14.21 6.32 6.83
CA TRP A 117 13.23 5.26 6.60
C TRP A 117 12.37 5.02 7.82
N ILE A 118 12.97 4.96 9.02
CA ILE A 118 12.19 4.81 10.26
C ILE A 118 11.18 5.94 10.42
N VAL A 119 11.58 7.19 10.22
CA VAL A 119 10.65 8.34 10.32
C VAL A 119 9.57 8.27 9.23
N TYR A 120 9.95 7.90 8.01
CA TYR A 120 9.04 7.76 6.88
C TYR A 120 7.99 6.67 7.14
N ASP A 121 8.41 5.47 7.53
CA ASP A 121 7.56 4.32 7.79
C ASP A 121 6.64 4.57 8.99
N CYS A 122 7.16 5.17 10.07
CA CYS A 122 6.35 5.58 11.21
C CYS A 122 5.33 6.66 10.84
N TYR A 123 5.67 7.59 9.94
CA TYR A 123 4.73 8.59 9.44
C TYR A 123 3.61 7.93 8.66
N ILE A 124 3.92 7.01 7.74
CA ILE A 124 2.92 6.28 6.98
C ILE A 124 2.03 5.42 7.88
N LEU A 125 2.60 4.68 8.84
CA LEU A 125 1.87 3.90 9.83
C LEU A 125 0.83 4.77 10.57
N ASN A 126 1.24 5.96 11.02
CA ASN A 126 0.35 6.92 11.69
C ASN A 126 -0.70 7.56 10.78
N LYS A 127 -0.45 7.64 9.46
CA LYS A 127 -1.40 8.19 8.49
C LYS A 127 -2.45 7.18 8.07
N ILE A 128 -2.02 5.97 7.74
CA ILE A 128 -2.91 4.88 7.34
C ILE A 128 -3.75 4.41 8.54
N LYS A 129 -3.18 4.44 9.76
CA LYS A 129 -3.82 3.97 11.00
C LYS A 129 -4.45 2.58 10.85
N PRO A 130 -3.66 1.58 10.41
CA PRO A 130 -4.18 0.23 10.27
C PRO A 130 -4.67 -0.27 11.63
N LYS A 131 -5.72 -1.10 11.63
CA LYS A 131 -6.19 -1.74 12.87
C LYS A 131 -5.21 -2.80 13.36
N TYR A 132 -4.57 -3.48 12.40
CA TYR A 132 -3.71 -4.63 12.64
C TYR A 132 -2.31 -4.39 12.10
N LEU A 133 -1.32 -4.92 12.81
CA LEU A 133 0.06 -5.00 12.37
C LEU A 133 0.52 -6.45 12.54
N VAL A 134 1.17 -6.99 11.52
CA VAL A 134 1.79 -8.32 11.57
C VAL A 134 3.30 -8.15 11.74
N ARG A 135 3.84 -8.73 12.81
CA ARG A 135 5.26 -8.76 13.11
C ARG A 135 5.87 -10.04 12.55
N ILE A 136 6.76 -9.88 11.57
CA ILE A 136 7.59 -10.97 11.05
C ILE A 136 8.69 -11.26 12.08
N PRO A 137 8.96 -12.51 12.47
CA PRO A 137 9.97 -12.81 13.49
C PRO A 137 11.39 -12.38 13.07
N GLY A 138 12.19 -11.97 14.07
CA GLY A 138 13.60 -11.59 13.91
C GLY A 138 13.95 -10.25 14.58
N GLU A 139 15.23 -10.08 14.92
CA GLU A 139 15.75 -8.86 15.53
C GLU A 139 15.62 -7.67 14.56
N SER A 140 14.97 -6.60 14.99
CA SER A 140 14.79 -5.40 14.18
C SER A 140 14.38 -4.21 15.02
N LYS A 141 15.34 -3.29 15.26
CA LYS A 141 15.07 -2.04 15.99
C LYS A 141 13.97 -1.21 15.34
N GLY A 142 13.90 -1.20 14.00
CA GLY A 142 12.85 -0.50 13.26
C GLY A 142 11.47 -1.09 13.53
N ALA A 143 11.34 -2.40 13.37
CA ALA A 143 10.07 -3.09 13.62
C ALA A 143 9.61 -2.98 15.09
N ASP A 144 10.56 -2.98 16.04
CA ASP A 144 10.23 -2.82 17.46
C ASP A 144 9.69 -1.41 17.78
N ILE A 145 10.19 -0.38 17.07
CA ILE A 145 9.68 0.99 17.15
C ILE A 145 8.26 1.05 16.58
N GLU A 146 8.03 0.48 15.38
CA GLU A 146 6.72 0.44 14.73
C GLU A 146 5.68 -0.27 15.60
N VAL A 147 6.02 -1.46 16.14
CA VAL A 147 5.16 -2.22 17.07
C VAL A 147 4.79 -1.39 18.28
N ARG A 148 5.76 -0.67 18.88
CA ARG A 148 5.51 0.19 20.04
C ARG A 148 4.56 1.33 19.70
N ILE A 149 4.80 2.02 18.58
CA ILE A 149 3.94 3.12 18.11
C ILE A 149 2.52 2.61 17.87
N HIS A 150 2.37 1.52 17.12
CA HIS A 150 1.07 0.92 16.80
C HIS A 150 0.28 0.52 18.05
N LYS A 151 0.94 -0.14 19.02
CA LYS A 151 0.33 -0.49 20.31
C LYS A 151 -0.08 0.75 21.10
N SER A 152 0.73 1.81 21.09
CA SER A 152 0.42 3.05 21.81
C SER A 152 -0.83 3.76 21.27
N THR A 153 -1.22 3.50 20.02
CA THR A 153 -2.44 4.02 19.39
C THR A 153 -3.64 3.08 19.52
N GLY A 154 -3.53 1.99 20.28
CA GLY A 154 -4.59 0.99 20.46
C GLY A 154 -4.68 -0.05 19.33
N GLY A 155 -3.67 -0.12 18.46
CA GLY A 155 -3.60 -1.10 17.39
C GLY A 155 -3.28 -2.50 17.91
N ILE A 156 -3.78 -3.52 17.20
CA ILE A 156 -3.55 -4.93 17.52
C ILE A 156 -2.32 -5.42 16.76
N VAL A 157 -1.45 -6.16 17.44
CA VAL A 157 -0.26 -6.78 16.84
C VAL A 157 -0.43 -8.28 16.87
N TYR A 158 -0.26 -8.91 15.71
CA TYR A 158 -0.19 -10.35 15.53
C TYR A 158 1.24 -10.76 15.19
N GLU A 159 1.67 -11.89 15.71
CA GLU A 159 2.88 -12.57 15.25
C GLU A 159 2.54 -13.41 14.01
N LEU A 160 3.57 -13.81 13.25
CA LEU A 160 3.38 -14.64 12.06
C LEU A 160 2.60 -15.94 12.35
N SER A 161 2.90 -16.59 13.48
CA SER A 161 2.23 -17.82 13.90
C SER A 161 0.72 -17.66 14.15
N ASP A 162 0.27 -16.44 14.48
CA ASP A 162 -1.16 -16.19 14.71
C ASP A 162 -1.94 -16.28 13.41
N ILE A 163 -1.40 -15.68 12.35
CA ILE A 163 -2.09 -15.55 11.05
C ILE A 163 -1.94 -16.80 10.17
N GLU A 164 -0.97 -17.66 10.47
CA GLU A 164 -0.75 -18.94 9.78
C GLU A 164 -1.76 -20.02 10.21
N ARG A 165 -2.48 -19.81 11.31
CA ARG A 165 -3.54 -20.72 11.74
C ARG A 165 -4.65 -20.81 10.69
N GLU A 166 -5.18 -22.01 10.48
CA GLU A 166 -6.25 -22.25 9.49
C GLU A 166 -7.51 -21.43 9.78
N ASP A 167 -7.89 -21.33 11.07
CA ASP A 167 -9.11 -20.67 11.53
C ASP A 167 -9.00 -19.14 11.66
N PHE A 168 -7.81 -18.57 11.45
CA PHE A 168 -7.61 -17.13 11.53
C PHE A 168 -8.28 -16.41 10.35
N GLN A 169 -8.90 -15.25 10.63
CA GLN A 169 -9.37 -14.25 9.66
C GLN A 169 -9.27 -12.85 10.26
N PHE A 170 -9.03 -11.82 9.43
CA PHE A 170 -9.01 -10.42 9.89
C PHE A 170 -10.40 -9.77 9.99
N ILE A 171 -11.40 -10.43 9.38
CA ILE A 171 -12.82 -10.04 9.25
C ILE A 171 -13.72 -10.86 10.16
#